data_AF-A0A6G3UCS7-F1
#
_entry.id   AF-A0A6G3UCS7-F1
#
_cell.length_a   1.000
_cell.length_b   1.000
_cell.length_c   1.000
_cell.angle_alpha   90.00
_cell.angle_beta   90.00
_cell.angle_gamma   90.00
#
_symmetry.space_group_name_H-M   'P 1'
#
loop_
_entity.id
_entity.type
_entity.pdbx_description
1 polymer ?
#
loop_
_entity_poly.entity_id
_entity_poly.type
_entity_poly.pdbx_seq_one_letter_code
_entity_poly.pdbx_strand_id
1 'polypeptide(L)' 'MAQVRPMRADARRNRERLLAAAVEAFAAQGEGASLDDIAKRAGVGSGTLYRHFPTRRALLEAVYADRIDALAARAGD' A
#
# COMPACT_ATOMS: atom_id res chain seq x y z
N MET A 1 -4.38 16.39 24.83
CA MET A 1 -3.29 15.40 25.02
C MET A 1 -3.04 14.71 23.68
N ALA A 2 -1.92 15.02 23.01
CA ALA A 2 -1.54 14.36 21.77
C ALA A 2 -0.89 13.02 22.12
N GLN A 3 -1.61 11.93 21.96
CA GLN A 3 -1.07 10.60 22.20
C GLN A 3 -0.01 10.31 21.13
N VAL A 4 1.25 10.20 21.54
CA VAL A 4 2.37 9.84 20.66
C VAL A 4 2.14 8.40 20.21
N ARG A 5 1.49 8.24 19.05
CA ARG A 5 1.33 6.93 18.42
C ARG A 5 2.74 6.40 18.10
N PRO A 6 3.05 5.13 18.40
CA PRO A 6 4.37 4.59 18.13
C PRO A 6 4.62 4.57 16.62
N MET A 7 5.76 5.10 16.18
CA MET A 7 6.13 5.25 14.76
C MET A 7 5.97 3.97 13.94
N ARG A 8 6.17 2.78 14.56
CA ARG A 8 5.94 1.48 13.91
C ARG A 8 4.49 1.23 13.52
N ALA A 9 3.54 1.67 14.36
CA ALA A 9 2.12 1.56 14.06
C ALA A 9 1.71 2.49 12.92
N ASP A 10 2.32 3.68 12.82
CA ASP A 10 2.11 4.59 11.69
C ASP A 10 2.71 4.03 10.39
N ALA A 11 3.93 3.48 10.44
CA ALA A 11 4.54 2.82 9.29
C ALA A 11 3.68 1.67 8.73
N ARG A 12 3.08 0.86 9.62
CA ARG A 12 2.17 -0.20 9.21
C ARG A 12 0.89 0.36 8.57
N ARG A 13 0.24 1.33 9.20
CA ARG A 13 -0.97 1.98 8.64
C ARG A 13 -0.70 2.65 7.29
N ASN A 14 0.47 3.28 7.13
CA ASN A 14 0.87 3.88 5.87
C ASN A 14 1.03 2.81 4.79
N ARG A 15 1.67 1.68 5.11
CA ARG A 15 1.78 0.53 4.20
C ARG A 15 0.40 0.01 3.78
N GLU A 16 -0.52 -0.19 4.72
CA GLU A 16 -1.88 -0.66 4.44
C GLU A 16 -2.65 0.30 3.51
N ARG A 17 -2.59 1.61 3.78
CA ARG A 17 -3.20 2.64 2.92
C ARG A 17 -2.61 2.66 1.51
N LEU A 18 -1.29 2.52 1.41
CA LEU A 18 -0.60 2.44 0.12
C LEU A 18 -1.04 1.22 -0.68
N LEU A 19 -1.17 0.05 -0.04
CA LEU A 19 -1.63 -1.17 -0.71
C LEU A 19 -3.07 -1.05 -1.21
N ALA A 20 -3.98 -0.52 -0.38
CA ALA A 20 -5.37 -0.30 -0.78
C ALA A 20 -5.47 0.64 -2.00
N ALA A 21 -4.78 1.79 -1.97
CA ALA A 21 -4.76 2.72 -3.10
C ALA A 21 -4.09 2.13 -4.35
N ALA A 22 -3.05 1.31 -4.18
CA ALA A 22 -2.36 0.66 -5.27
C ALA A 22 -3.23 -0.40 -5.97
N VAL A 23 -4.01 -1.19 -5.22
CA VAL A 23 -4.98 -2.14 -5.78
C VAL A 23 -5.95 -1.43 -6.71
N GLU A 24 -6.55 -0.33 -6.25
CA GLU A 24 -7.50 0.46 -7.04
C GLU A 24 -6.84 1.06 -8.29
N ALA A 25 -5.64 1.64 -8.14
CA ALA A 25 -4.95 2.29 -9.24
C ALA A 25 -4.49 1.29 -10.31
N PHE A 26 -3.91 0.15 -9.92
CA PHE A 26 -3.51 -0.88 -10.88
C PHE A 26 -4.70 -1.54 -11.56
N ALA A 27 -5.82 -1.76 -10.84
CA ALA A 27 -7.04 -2.28 -11.45
C ALA A 27 -7.64 -1.32 -12.49
N ALA A 28 -7.58 -0.01 -12.24
CA ALA A 28 -8.14 1.00 -13.12
C ALA A 28 -7.22 1.38 -14.30
N GLN A 29 -5.91 1.42 -14.09
CA GLN A 29 -4.96 2.04 -15.03
C GLN A 29 -3.84 1.09 -15.49
N GLY A 30 -3.73 -0.11 -14.92
CA GLY A 30 -2.68 -1.07 -15.24
C GLY A 30 -1.28 -0.44 -15.11
N GLU A 31 -0.47 -0.58 -16.16
CA GLU A 31 0.89 -0.03 -16.21
C GLU A 31 0.92 1.51 -16.14
N GLY A 32 -0.16 2.19 -16.53
CA GLY A 32 -0.29 3.64 -16.49
C GLY A 32 -0.48 4.23 -15.09
N ALA A 33 -0.69 3.40 -14.06
CA ALA A 33 -0.90 3.88 -12.69
C ALA A 33 0.31 4.66 -12.16
N SER A 34 0.17 5.91 -11.74
CA SER A 34 1.28 6.71 -11.19
C SER A 34 1.54 6.37 -9.71
N LEU A 35 2.80 6.12 -9.35
CA LEU A 35 3.19 5.88 -7.95
C LEU A 35 2.94 7.11 -7.06
N ASP A 36 3.20 8.31 -7.57
CA ASP A 36 2.96 9.54 -6.82
C ASP A 36 1.46 9.80 -6.63
N ASP A 37 0.62 9.46 -7.60
CA ASP A 37 -0.83 9.55 -7.44
C ASP A 37 -1.35 8.52 -6.45
N ILE A 38 -0.78 7.30 -6.42
CA ILE A 38 -1.07 6.29 -5.41
C ILE A 38 -0.72 6.83 -4.01
N ALA A 39 0.47 7.40 -3.83
CA ALA A 39 0.89 8.00 -2.56
C ALA A 39 -0.08 9.10 -2.12
N LYS A 40 -0.43 9.99 -3.05
CA LYS A 40 -1.39 11.08 -2.81
C LYS A 40 -2.76 10.56 -2.40
N ARG A 41 -3.31 9.57 -3.11
CA ARG A 41 -4.60 8.93 -2.77
C ARG A 41 -4.58 8.24 -1.42
N ALA A 42 -3.45 7.61 -1.06
CA ALA A 42 -3.25 6.99 0.24
C ALA A 42 -3.08 8.01 1.39
N GLY A 43 -2.94 9.31 1.09
CA GLY A 43 -2.61 10.33 2.06
C GLY A 43 -1.21 10.15 2.68
N VAL A 44 -0.28 9.57 1.90
CA VAL A 44 1.09 9.25 2.32
C VAL A 44 2.07 10.00 1.41
N GLY A 45 3.16 10.54 1.96
CA GLY A 45 4.16 11.24 1.17
C GLY A 45 4.94 10.29 0.24
N SER A 46 5.32 10.74 -0.97
CA SER A 46 6.08 9.94 -1.94
C SER A 46 7.36 9.37 -1.35
N GLY A 47 8.10 10.13 -0.52
CA GLY A 47 9.29 9.62 0.16
C GLY A 47 8.99 8.43 1.11
N THR A 48 7.82 8.41 1.73
CA THR A 48 7.36 7.26 2.53
C THR A 48 6.96 6.09 1.65
N LEU A 49 6.30 6.34 0.50
CA LEU A 49 6.05 5.29 -0.49
C LEU A 49 7.34 4.63 -0.93
N TYR A 50 8.33 5.39 -1.39
CA TYR A 50 9.60 4.83 -1.87
C TYR A 50 10.42 4.13 -0.78
N ARG A 51 10.26 4.52 0.49
CA ARG A 51 10.85 3.79 1.63
C ARG A 51 10.21 2.42 1.84
N HIS A 52 8.91 2.28 1.61
CA HIS A 52 8.21 0.99 1.72
C HIS A 52 8.35 0.14 0.45
N PHE A 53 8.32 0.80 -0.71
CA PHE A 53 8.26 0.19 -2.04
C PHE A 53 9.24 0.92 -2.95
N PRO A 54 10.54 0.56 -2.93
CA PRO A 54 11.57 1.28 -3.67
C PRO A 54 11.39 1.19 -5.18
N THR A 55 10.57 0.25 -5.67
CA THR A 55 10.26 0.09 -7.09
C THR A 55 8.77 -0.17 -7.30
N ARG A 56 8.28 0.14 -8.51
CA ARG A 56 6.93 -0.27 -8.94
C ARG A 56 6.70 -1.77 -8.77
N ARG A 57 7.71 -2.58 -9.14
CA ARG A 57 7.66 -4.03 -8.99
C ARG A 57 7.47 -4.43 -7.53
N ALA A 58 8.20 -3.82 -6.59
CA ALA A 58 8.04 -4.11 -5.17
C ALA A 58 6.63 -3.76 -4.66
N LEU A 59 6.00 -2.69 -5.15
CA LEU A 59 4.61 -2.38 -4.82
C LEU A 59 3.64 -3.41 -5.42
N LEU A 60 3.83 -3.79 -6.69
CA LEU A 60 3.02 -4.82 -7.35
C LEU A 60 3.11 -6.17 -6.62
N GLU A 61 4.32 -6.63 -6.30
CA GLU A 61 4.55 -7.87 -5.56
C GLU A 61 3.82 -7.85 -4.21
N ALA A 62 3.90 -6.73 -3.48
CA ALA A 62 3.21 -6.59 -2.21
C ALA A 62 1.68 -6.58 -2.35
N VAL A 63 1.14 -5.96 -3.42
CA VAL A 63 -0.29 -6.01 -3.74
C VAL A 63 -0.72 -7.44 -4.03
N TYR A 64 0.03 -8.19 -4.84
CA TYR A 64 -0.29 -9.59 -5.13
C TYR A 64 -0.27 -10.46 -3.88
N ALA A 65 0.75 -10.32 -3.03
CA ALA A 65 0.84 -11.05 -1.77
C ALA A 65 -0.38 -10.76 -0.87
N ASP A 66 -0.74 -9.49 -0.70
CA ASP A 66 -1.90 -9.07 0.12
C ASP A 66 -3.22 -9.68 -0.38
N ARG A 67 -3.39 -9.77 -1.71
CA ARG A 67 -4.58 -10.41 -2.31
C ARG A 67 -4.61 -11.92 -2.13
N ILE A 68 -3.46 -12.59 -2.23
CA ILE A 68 -3.35 -14.03 -1.98
C ILE A 68 -3.65 -14.33 -0.51
N ASP A 69 -3.08 -13.57 0.41
CA ASP A 69 -3.32 -13.72 1.85
C ASP A 69 -4.81 -13.52 2.19
N ALA A 70 -5.46 -12.51 1.58
CA ALA A 70 -6.89 -12.27 1.76
C ALA A 70 -7.76 -13.41 1.19
N LEU A 71 -7.36 -14.02 0.08
CA LEU A 71 -8.05 -15.19 -0.49
C LEU A 71 -7.85 -16.44 0.39
N ALA A 72 -6.63 -16.66 0.87
CA ALA A 72 -6.31 -17.77 1.76
C ALA A 72 -7.09 -17.69 3.08
N ALA A 73 -7.21 -16.49 3.67
CA ALA A 73 -7.99 -16.27 4.88
C ALA A 73 -9.48 -16.64 4.69
N ARG A 74 -10.05 -16.32 3.51
CA ARG A 74 -11.47 -16.61 3.20
C ARG A 74 -11.76 -18.07 2.86
N ALA A 75 -10.73 -18.83 2.46
CA ALA A 75 -10.87 -20.25 2.14
C ALA A 75 -10.74 -21.16 3.37
N GLY A 76 -10.29 -20.61 4.50
CA GLY A 76 -10.18 -21.30 5.78
C GLY A 76 -11.39 -21.16 6.71
N ASP A 77 -12.41 -20.42 6.29
CA ASP A 77 -13.74 -20.31 6.91
C ASP A 77 -14.73 -21.32 6.28
#